data_AF-A0A3M2AM07-F1
#
_entry.id   AF-A0A3M2AM07-F1
#
_cell.length_a   1.000
_cell.length_b   1.000
_cell.length_c   1.000
_cell.angle_alpha   90.00
_cell.angle_beta   90.00
_cell.angle_gamma   90.00
#
_symmetry.space_group_name_H-M   'P 1'
#
loop_
_entity.id
_entity.type
_entity.pdbx_description
1 polymer ?
#
loop_
_entity_poly.entity_id
_entity_poly.type
_entity_poly.pdbx_seq_one_letter_code
_entity_poly.pdbx_strand_id
1 'polypeptide(L)'
;MSIHKSLFIGGALTKERSVLTRRERLQRLKTEGRWTEGEDSVYGLPKVRTKFKVLTKKQKKAAAAAAAAAAAQEGGGASAEEDQGAEA
;
A
#
# COMPACT_ATOMS: atom_id res chain seq x y z
N MET A 1 4.70 16.77 9.67
CA MET A 1 5.57 16.34 10.77
C MET A 1 6.47 17.51 11.11
N SER A 2 6.34 18.07 12.31
CA SER A 2 7.13 19.20 12.81
C SER A 2 8.40 18.67 13.47
N ILE A 3 9.43 18.42 12.66
CA ILE A 3 10.79 18.18 13.13
C ILE A 3 11.62 19.41 12.78
N HIS A 4 12.48 19.85 13.71
CA HIS A 4 13.37 20.96 13.44
C HIS A 4 14.40 20.56 12.38
N LYS A 5 14.75 21.48 11.47
CA LYS A 5 15.57 21.14 10.28
C LYS A 5 16.95 20.57 10.62
N SER A 6 17.52 20.93 11.77
CA SER A 6 18.79 20.36 12.26
C SER A 6 18.69 18.88 12.68
N LEU A 7 17.49 18.40 13.01
CA LEU A 7 17.22 17.01 13.38
C LEU A 7 16.74 16.17 12.18
N PHE A 8 16.63 16.79 11.00
CA PHE A 8 16.20 16.11 9.79
C PHE A 8 17.39 15.40 9.13
N ILE A 9 17.56 14.13 9.47
CA ILE A 9 18.47 13.24 8.76
C ILE A 9 17.77 12.87 7.44
N GLY A 10 18.22 13.46 6.33
CA GLY A 10 17.60 13.38 5.01
C GLY A 10 17.56 11.97 4.44
N GLY A 11 16.61 11.16 4.89
CA GLY A 11 16.41 9.79 4.40
C GLY A 11 15.07 9.17 4.79
N ALA A 12 14.20 9.91 5.50
CA ALA A 12 13.07 9.32 6.20
C ALA A 12 11.83 8.95 5.35
N LEU A 13 11.83 9.15 4.02
CA LEU A 13 10.63 8.92 3.21
C LEU A 13 10.86 8.14 1.92
N THR A 14 11.26 6.87 2.06
CA THR A 14 10.97 5.84 1.05
C THR A 14 9.50 5.38 1.12
N LYS A 15 8.78 5.72 2.20
CA LYS A 15 7.38 5.33 2.44
C LYS A 15 6.40 6.44 2.10
N GLU A 16 5.18 6.02 1.76
CA GLU A 16 4.06 6.90 1.43
C GLU A 16 3.57 7.69 2.64
N ARG A 17 3.16 8.95 2.43
CA ARG A 17 2.66 9.83 3.49
C ARG A 17 1.18 9.63 3.78
N SER A 18 0.82 9.76 5.06
CA SER A 18 -0.57 9.81 5.52
C SER A 18 -1.25 11.15 5.24
N VAL A 19 -0.50 12.24 5.07
CA VAL A 19 -1.02 13.55 4.67
C VAL A 19 -0.30 14.00 3.42
N LEU A 20 -1.07 14.14 2.33
CA LEU A 20 -0.55 14.61 1.06
C LEU A 20 -0.41 16.14 1.09
N THR A 21 0.75 16.61 0.67
CA THR A 21 1.00 18.03 0.41
C THR A 21 0.06 18.53 -0.69
N ARG A 22 -0.14 19.85 -0.79
CA ARG A 22 -1.03 20.42 -1.81
C ARG A 22 -0.64 19.98 -3.23
N ARG A 23 0.66 19.98 -3.54
CA ARG A 23 1.20 19.53 -4.84
C ARG A 23 0.83 18.07 -5.15
N GLU A 24 0.96 17.18 -4.18
CA GLU A 24 0.61 15.76 -4.36
C GLU A 24 -0.90 15.54 -4.52
N ARG A 25 -1.73 16.37 -3.86
CA ARG A 25 -3.17 16.34 -4.06
C ARG A 25 -3.54 16.75 -5.49
N LEU A 26 -2.93 17.81 -6.01
CA LEU A 26 -3.15 18.24 -7.40
C LEU A 26 -2.76 17.15 -8.39
N GLN A 27 -1.59 16.53 -8.22
CA GLN A 27 -1.16 15.41 -9.07
C GLN A 27 -2.17 14.26 -9.07
N ARG A 28 -2.71 13.90 -7.89
CA ARG A 28 -3.76 12.88 -7.82
C ARG A 28 -5.06 13.30 -8.49
N LEU A 29 -5.52 14.52 -8.27
CA LEU A 29 -6.75 15.00 -8.89
C LEU A 29 -6.62 15.08 -10.41
N LYS A 30 -5.43 15.42 -10.94
CA LYS A 30 -5.10 15.29 -12.37
C LYS A 30 -5.23 13.86 -12.86
N THR A 31 -4.63 12.89 -12.16
CA THR A 31 -4.73 11.47 -12.54
C THR A 31 -6.16 10.94 -12.47
N GLU A 32 -7.00 11.48 -11.58
CA GLU A 32 -8.42 11.15 -11.45
C GLU A 32 -9.31 11.89 -12.47
N GLY A 33 -8.74 12.80 -13.28
CA GLY A 33 -9.49 13.64 -14.23
C GLY A 33 -10.42 14.67 -13.58
N ARG A 34 -10.23 14.95 -12.29
CA ARG A 34 -11.07 15.88 -11.49
C ARG A 34 -10.43 17.24 -11.27
N TRP A 35 -9.37 17.54 -12.00
CA TRP A 35 -8.71 18.83 -11.95
C TRP A 35 -8.19 19.23 -13.32
N THR A 36 -8.55 20.43 -13.77
CA THR A 36 -8.05 21.06 -14.99
C THR A 36 -7.15 22.24 -14.65
N GLU A 37 -6.07 22.35 -15.42
CA GLU A 37 -4.99 23.29 -15.19
C GLU A 37 -5.41 24.69 -15.66
N GLY A 38 -5.65 25.62 -14.73
CA GLY A 38 -6.01 27.02 -15.04
C GLY A 38 -7.49 27.37 -14.85
N GLU A 39 -8.39 26.39 -14.90
CA GLU A 39 -9.82 26.58 -14.62
C GLU A 39 -10.13 26.35 -13.13
N ASP A 40 -9.53 25.32 -12.54
CA ASP A 40 -9.77 24.96 -11.15
C ASP A 40 -8.87 25.75 -10.17
N SER A 41 -9.49 26.31 -9.14
CA SER A 41 -8.78 27.05 -8.09
C SER A 41 -7.85 26.15 -7.28
N VAL A 42 -6.67 26.69 -6.96
CA VAL A 42 -5.66 26.06 -6.08
C VAL A 42 -6.05 26.14 -4.60
N TYR A 43 -7.11 26.88 -4.27
CA TYR A 43 -7.68 26.96 -2.93
C TYR A 43 -8.92 26.07 -2.82
N GLY A 44 -9.12 25.45 -1.65
CA GLY A 44 -10.32 24.63 -1.41
C GLY A 44 -10.36 23.25 -2.12
N LEU A 45 -9.20 22.67 -2.46
CA LEU A 45 -9.14 21.38 -3.16
C LEU A 45 -10.01 20.29 -2.48
N PRO A 46 -10.73 19.48 -3.28
CA PRO A 46 -11.45 18.30 -2.81
C PRO A 46 -10.59 17.38 -1.95
N LYS A 47 -11.22 16.68 -1.01
CA LYS A 47 -10.52 15.77 -0.10
C LYS A 47 -10.03 14.53 -0.85
N VAL A 48 -8.72 14.46 -1.06
CA VAL A 48 -8.05 13.29 -1.61
C VAL A 48 -7.81 12.26 -0.51
N ARG A 49 -8.32 11.03 -0.71
CA ARG A 49 -8.21 9.91 0.24
C ARG A 49 -6.83 9.25 0.15
N THR A 50 -6.23 8.89 1.28
CA THR A 50 -4.87 8.32 1.35
C THR A 50 -4.81 6.89 0.84
N LYS A 51 -3.60 6.37 0.57
CA LYS A 51 -3.40 4.99 0.12
C LYS A 51 -3.66 3.93 1.20
N PHE A 52 -3.59 4.34 2.46
CA PHE A 52 -3.84 3.47 3.61
C PHE A 52 -5.33 3.07 3.66
N LYS A 53 -5.60 1.79 3.37
CA LYS A 53 -6.93 1.19 3.55
C LYS A 53 -7.05 0.70 4.99
N VAL A 54 -7.95 1.29 5.78
CA VAL A 54 -8.35 0.73 7.07
C VAL A 54 -9.42 -0.33 6.79
N LEU A 55 -9.06 -1.60 6.95
CA LEU A 55 -10.00 -2.71 6.82
C LEU A 55 -10.90 -2.77 8.05
N THR A 56 -12.20 -2.95 7.84
CA THR A 56 -13.15 -3.19 8.94
C THR A 56 -12.88 -4.56 9.61
N LYS A 57 -13.34 -4.76 10.85
CA LYS A 57 -13.15 -6.05 11.58
C LYS A 57 -13.64 -7.26 10.78
N LYS A 58 -14.75 -7.12 10.05
CA LYS A 58 -15.29 -8.15 9.16
C LYS A 58 -14.36 -8.44 7.99
N GLN A 59 -13.88 -7.40 7.30
CA GLN A 59 -12.94 -7.54 6.18
C GLN A 59 -11.58 -8.10 6.61
N LYS A 60 -11.10 -7.73 7.80
CA LYS A 60 -9.86 -8.29 8.37
C LYS A 60 -10.00 -9.79 8.67
N LYS A 61 -11.14 -10.22 9.22
CA LYS A 61 -11.42 -11.65 9.46
C LYS A 61 -11.52 -12.43 8.13
N ALA A 62 -12.17 -11.87 7.12
CA ALA A 62 -12.27 -12.48 5.80
C ALA A 62 -10.90 -12.61 5.10
N ALA A 63 -10.07 -11.55 5.15
CA ALA A 63 -8.71 -11.58 4.58
C ALA A 63 -7.80 -12.59 5.31
N ALA A 64 -7.90 -12.71 6.63
CA ALA A 64 -7.14 -13.69 7.40
C ALA A 64 -7.56 -15.14 7.06
N ALA A 65 -8.87 -15.39 6.88
CA ALA A 65 -9.37 -16.69 6.46
C ALA A 65 -8.91 -17.06 5.03
N ALA A 66 -8.92 -16.09 4.10
CA ALA A 66 -8.43 -16.29 2.74
C ALA A 66 -6.92 -16.57 2.68
N ALA A 67 -6.11 -15.86 3.50
CA ALA A 67 -4.67 -16.09 3.58
C ALA A 67 -4.34 -17.47 4.19
N ALA A 68 -5.09 -17.93 5.19
CA ALA A 68 -4.93 -19.25 5.78
C ALA A 68 -5.29 -20.39 4.79
N ALA A 69 -6.34 -20.19 3.97
CA ALA A 69 -6.71 -21.14 2.93
C ALA A 69 -5.67 -21.23 1.80
N ALA A 70 -5.08 -20.09 1.40
CA ALA A 70 -4.01 -20.07 0.41
C ALA A 70 -2.73 -20.77 0.91
N ALA A 71 -2.36 -20.56 2.17
CA ALA A 71 -1.20 -21.23 2.78
C ALA A 71 -1.40 -22.75 2.92
N ALA A 72 -2.65 -23.21 3.10
CA ALA A 72 -2.96 -24.64 3.14
C ALA A 72 -2.89 -25.31 1.76
N GLN A 73 -3.04 -24.57 0.67
CA GLN A 73 -2.90 -25.12 -0.69
C GLN A 73 -1.44 -25.21 -1.16
N GLU A 74 -0.55 -24.31 -0.73
CA GLU A 74 0.88 -24.42 -1.05
C GLU A 74 1.61 -25.53 -0.25
N GLY A 75 1.07 -25.97 0.90
CA GLY A 75 1.64 -27.06 1.70
C GLY A 75 1.38 -28.49 1.16
N GLY A 76 0.54 -28.64 0.13
CA GLY A 76 0.13 -29.95 -0.40
C GLY A 76 1.00 -30.53 -1.54
N GLY A 77 2.04 -29.82 -1.98
CA GLY A 77 2.80 -30.16 -3.19
C GLY A 77 4.14 -30.89 -3.00
N ALA A 78 4.49 -31.32 -1.78
CA ALA A 78 5.85 -31.84 -1.49
C ALA A 78 5.90 -33.31 -1.03
N SER A 79 4.91 -34.14 -1.38
CA SER A 79 4.95 -35.56 -1.01
C SER A 79 4.38 -36.47 -2.11
N ALA A 80 5.12 -36.57 -3.22
CA ALA A 80 5.10 -37.74 -4.11
C ALA A 80 6.23 -37.61 -5.14
N GLU A 81 7.44 -38.04 -4.78
CA GLU A 81 8.22 -39.02 -5.57
C GLU A 81 9.36 -39.56 -4.69
N GLU A 82 9.12 -40.76 -4.16
CA GLU A 82 10.07 -41.67 -3.54
C GLU A 82 11.27 -41.92 -4.46
N ASP A 83 12.48 -41.88 -3.91
CA ASP A 83 13.27 -43.09 -3.60
C ASP A 83 13.72 -43.86 -4.85
N GLN A 84 14.97 -43.63 -5.26
CA GLN A 84 15.91 -44.71 -5.56
C GLN A 84 17.32 -44.17 -5.82
N GLY A 85 18.30 -44.72 -5.11
CA GLY A 85 19.68 -44.80 -5.58
C GLY A 85 20.74 -44.13 -4.71
N ALA A 86 20.91 -44.63 -3.48
CA ALA A 86 22.19 -44.55 -2.79
C ALA A 86 23.24 -45.44 -3.47
N GLU A 87 24.50 -44.99 -3.41
CA GLU A 87 25.74 -45.79 -3.38
C GLU A 87 26.24 -46.46 -4.68
N ALA A 88 27.25 -45.83 -5.32
CA ALA A 88 28.51 -46.41 -5.83
C ALA A 88 29.41 -45.33 -6.47
#